data_AF-K2BCU0-F1
#
_entry.id   AF-K2BCU0-F1
#
_cell.length_a   1.000
_cell.length_b   1.000
_cell.length_c   1.000
_cell.angle_alpha   90.00
_cell.angle_beta   90.00
_cell.angle_gamma   90.00
#
_symmetry.space_group_name_H-M   'P 1'
#
loop_
_entity.id
_entity.type
_entity.pdbx_description
1 polymer ?
#
loop_
_entity_poly.entity_id
_entity_poly.type
_entity_poly.pdbx_seq_one_letter_code
_entity_poly.pdbx_strand_id
1 'polypeptide(L)'
;MSIVSDDIKDFITTALAQKLKSIKPVYGGGNNQIYRIILQDNNQYALKNYHVHDIKRDQMRLHREYNGFIFLHEYGEQQIPKAIAC
;
A
#
# COMPACT_ATOMS: atom_id res chain seq x y z
N MET A 1 -5.84 -15.12 12.28
CA MET A 1 -6.48 -14.12 11.40
C MET A 1 -5.79 -12.78 11.66
N SER A 2 -5.13 -12.19 10.65
CA SER A 2 -4.68 -10.80 10.78
C SER A 2 -5.92 -9.92 10.68
N ILE A 3 -6.27 -9.26 11.78
CA ILE A 3 -7.33 -8.25 11.81
C ILE A 3 -6.74 -7.03 11.09
N VAL A 4 -7.37 -6.60 10.00
CA VAL A 4 -7.07 -5.32 9.36
C VAL A 4 -7.63 -4.23 10.25
N SER A 5 -6.79 -3.31 10.73
CA SER A 5 -7.22 -2.20 11.57
C SER A 5 -8.13 -1.24 10.80
N ASP A 6 -8.98 -0.52 11.51
CA ASP A 6 -9.83 0.50 10.91
C ASP A 6 -8.99 1.65 10.34
N ASP A 7 -7.85 1.98 10.95
CA ASP A 7 -6.88 2.95 10.41
C ASP A 7 -6.42 2.60 8.97
N ILE A 8 -6.21 1.32 8.67
CA ILE A 8 -5.84 0.88 7.33
C ILE A 8 -7.01 1.11 6.36
N LYS A 9 -8.24 0.84 6.78
CA LYS A 9 -9.42 1.05 5.92
C LYS A 9 -9.64 2.53 5.65
N ASP A 10 -9.48 3.37 6.67
CA ASP A 10 -9.64 4.82 6.60
C ASP A 10 -8.56 5.46 5.73
N PHE A 11 -7.31 4.99 5.83
CA PHE A 11 -6.24 5.38 4.93
C PHE A 11 -6.59 5.05 3.47
N ILE A 12 -7.06 3.83 3.18
CA ILE A 12 -7.40 3.41 1.80
C ILE A 12 -8.52 4.27 1.22
N THR A 13 -9.61 4.47 1.96
CA THR A 13 -10.77 5.24 1.47
C THR A 13 -10.43 6.69 1.25
N THR A 14 -9.58 7.28 2.12
CA THR A 14 -9.11 8.65 1.98
C THR A 14 -8.15 8.79 0.80
N ALA A 15 -7.12 7.94 0.71
CA ALA A 15 -6.08 8.00 -0.30
C ALA A 15 -6.61 7.77 -1.73
N LEU A 16 -7.60 6.88 -1.88
CA LEU A 16 -8.16 6.52 -3.18
C LEU A 16 -9.50 7.21 -3.47
N ALA A 17 -9.98 8.06 -2.55
CA ALA A 17 -11.27 8.76 -2.64
C ALA A 17 -12.44 7.84 -3.04
N GLN A 18 -12.40 6.59 -2.59
CA GLN A 18 -13.29 5.53 -3.07
C GLN A 18 -13.53 4.48 -1.98
N LYS A 19 -14.74 3.92 -1.97
CA LYS A 19 -15.13 2.93 -0.95
C LYS A 19 -14.43 1.59 -1.16
N LEU A 20 -13.94 1.02 -0.06
CA LEU A 20 -13.40 -0.33 -0.01
C LEU A 20 -14.52 -1.36 -0.24
N LYS A 21 -14.29 -2.31 -1.14
CA LYS A 21 -15.17 -3.48 -1.36
C LYS A 21 -14.65 -4.71 -0.62
N SER A 22 -13.34 -4.97 -0.69
CA SER A 22 -12.70 -6.02 0.09
C SER A 22 -11.21 -5.78 0.29
N ILE A 23 -10.68 -6.29 1.39
CA ILE A 23 -9.25 -6.35 1.68
C ILE A 23 -8.89 -7.78 2.07
N LYS A 24 -7.85 -8.34 1.46
CA LYS A 24 -7.39 -9.71 1.74
C LYS A 24 -5.88 -9.74 1.93
N PRO A 25 -5.35 -10.39 2.98
CA PRO A 25 -3.90 -10.57 3.12
C PRO A 25 -3.37 -11.45 1.99
N VAL A 26 -2.16 -11.13 1.53
CA VAL A 26 -1.38 -11.93 0.57
C VAL A 26 -0.19 -12.50 1.33
N TYR A 27 -0.02 -13.82 1.29
CA TYR A 27 1.12 -14.49 1.92
C TYR A 27 2.43 -14.20 1.17
N GLY A 28 3.54 -14.13 1.89
CA GLY A 28 4.88 -14.00 1.30
C GLY A 28 5.56 -12.62 1.40
N GLY A 29 5.02 -11.69 2.19
CA GLY A 29 5.61 -10.33 2.36
C GLY A 29 6.92 -10.26 3.17
N GLY A 30 7.35 -11.37 3.79
CA GLY A 30 8.55 -11.41 4.62
C GLY A 30 8.44 -10.43 5.79
N ASN A 31 9.18 -9.31 5.72
CA ASN A 31 9.19 -8.27 6.75
C ASN A 31 8.03 -7.27 6.66
N ASN A 32 7.13 -7.43 5.68
CA ASN A 32 5.94 -6.62 5.54
C ASN A 32 4.67 -7.50 5.44
N GLN A 33 3.52 -6.89 5.67
CA GLN A 33 2.23 -7.43 5.31
C GLN A 33 1.80 -6.83 3.98
N ILE A 34 1.41 -7.69 3.04
CA ILE A 34 0.83 -7.27 1.78
C ILE A 34 -0.66 -7.59 1.80
N TYR A 35 -1.45 -6.64 1.31
CA TYR A 35 -2.89 -6.79 1.15
C TYR A 35 -3.28 -6.54 -0.29
N ARG A 36 -4.19 -7.37 -0.82
CA ARG A 36 -4.94 -7.08 -2.03
C ARG A 36 -6.18 -6.29 -1.65
N ILE A 37 -6.30 -5.09 -2.21
CA ILE A 37 -7.44 -4.19 -2.07
C ILE A 37 -8.29 -4.29 -3.32
N ILE A 38 -9.60 -4.36 -3.15
CA ILE A 38 -10.57 -4.23 -4.23
C ILE A 38 -11.55 -3.12 -3.82
N LEU A 39 -11.76 -2.15 -4.70
CA LEU A 39 -12.69 -1.04 -4.51
C LEU A 39 -14.06 -1.33 -5.12
N GLN A 40 -15.06 -0.48 -4.88
CA GLN A 40 -16.42 -0.67 -5.40
C GLN A 40 -16.50 -0.65 -6.94
N ASP A 41 -15.62 0.11 -7.60
CA ASP A 41 -15.46 0.13 -9.07
C ASP A 41 -14.69 -1.10 -9.62
N ASN A 42 -14.34 -2.05 -8.76
CA ASN A 42 -13.51 -3.23 -9.06
C ASN A 42 -12.05 -2.94 -9.42
N ASN A 43 -11.57 -1.70 -9.28
CA ASN A 43 -10.14 -1.41 -9.34
C ASN A 43 -9.42 -2.13 -8.19
N GLN A 44 -8.18 -2.55 -8.46
CA GLN A 44 -7.41 -3.37 -7.56
C GLN A 44 -6.05 -2.76 -7.28
N TYR A 45 -5.63 -2.84 -6.03
CA TYR A 45 -4.38 -2.26 -5.55
C TYR A 45 -3.67 -3.22 -4.62
N ALA A 46 -2.35 -3.11 -4.57
CA ALA A 46 -1.55 -3.71 -3.52
C ALA A 46 -1.31 -2.67 -2.43
N LEU A 47 -1.54 -3.03 -1.18
CA LEU A 47 -1.15 -2.24 -0.01
C LEU A 47 -0.05 -2.96 0.73
N LYS A 48 0.98 -2.21 1.08
CA LYS A 48 2.12 -2.68 1.87
C LYS A 48 2.10 -2.00 3.22
N ASN A 49 2.16 -2.78 4.28
CA ASN A 49 2.17 -2.32 5.65
C ASN A 49 3.35 -2.96 6.40
N TYR A 50 4.07 -2.18 7.20
CA TYR A 50 5.11 -2.72 8.09
C TYR A 50 4.53 -2.86 9.49
N HIS A 51 4.76 -4.02 10.11
CA HIS A 51 4.50 -4.15 11.54
C HIS A 51 5.43 -3.22 12.29
N VAL A 52 4.83 -2.28 13.01
CA VAL A 52 5.50 -1.22 13.73
C VAL A 52 6.39 -1.81 14.83
N HIS A 53 7.65 -2.07 14.50
CA HIS A 53 8.69 -2.34 15.49
C HIS A 53 9.49 -1.05 15.78
N ASP A 54 9.66 -0.19 14.77
CA ASP A 54 10.25 1.15 14.89
C ASP A 54 9.57 2.10 13.87
N ILE A 55 8.64 2.92 14.36
CA ILE A 55 7.82 3.85 13.56
C ILE A 55 8.68 4.70 12.63
N LYS A 56 9.79 5.25 13.14
CA LYS A 56 10.62 6.19 12.37
C LYS A 56 11.36 5.47 11.26
N ARG A 57 11.92 4.29 11.56
CA ARG A 57 12.66 3.49 10.58
C ARG A 57 11.76 3.00 9.45
N ASP A 58 10.55 2.55 9.78
CA ASP A 58 9.64 1.96 8.78
C ASP A 58 8.93 3.03 7.94
N GLN A 59 8.57 4.19 8.50
CA GLN A 59 8.10 5.34 7.72
C GLN A 59 9.15 5.82 6.70
N MET A 60 10.43 5.83 7.09
CA MET A 60 11.51 6.17 6.16
C MET A 60 11.66 5.14 5.02
N ARG A 61 11.38 3.86 5.28
CA ARG A 61 11.44 2.81 4.24
C ARG A 61 10.32 2.98 3.22
N LEU A 62 9.08 3.13 3.68
CA LEU A 62 7.93 3.33 2.79
C LEU A 62 8.07 4.61 1.96
N HIS A 63 8.45 5.74 2.57
CA HIS A 63 8.67 6.98 1.83
C HIS A 63 9.77 6.87 0.77
N ARG A 64 10.89 6.19 1.07
CA ARG A 64 11.97 5.99 0.09
C ARG A 64 11.51 5.13 -1.09
N GLU A 65 10.76 4.06 -0.81
CA GLU A 65 10.21 3.20 -1.85
C GLU A 65 9.17 3.93 -2.70
N TYR A 66 8.24 4.66 -2.06
CA TYR A 66 7.25 5.50 -2.73
C TYR A 66 7.92 6.52 -3.66
N ASN A 67 8.85 7.31 -3.13
CA ASN A 67 9.57 8.32 -3.91
C ASN A 67 10.41 7.71 -5.03
N GLY A 68 10.98 6.53 -4.81
CA GLY A 68 11.71 5.78 -5.85
C GLY A 68 10.79 5.39 -7.02
N PHE A 69 9.59 4.89 -6.75
CA PHE A 69 8.61 4.58 -7.80
C PHE A 69 8.13 5.83 -8.53
N ILE A 70 7.85 6.92 -7.81
CA ILE A 70 7.46 8.20 -8.43
C ILE A 70 8.56 8.69 -9.37
N PHE A 71 9.80 8.76 -8.89
CA PHE A 71 10.95 9.17 -9.69
C PHE A 71 11.10 8.31 -10.96
N LEU A 72 11.05 6.98 -10.84
CA LEU A 72 11.19 6.10 -12.00
C LEU A 72 10.06 6.30 -13.03
N HIS A 73 8.81 6.45 -12.57
CA HIS A 73 7.68 6.74 -13.46
C HIS A 73 7.82 8.09 -14.18
N GLU A 74 8.30 9.13 -13.48
CA GLU A 74 8.56 10.45 -14.06
C GLU A 74 9.63 10.40 -15.16
N TYR A 75 10.58 9.48 -15.06
CA TYR A 75 11.61 9.23 -16.07
C TYR A 75 11.19 8.24 -17.17
N GLY A 76 9.92 7.80 -17.17
CA GLY A 76 9.34 6.97 -18.23
C GLY A 76 9.43 5.46 -18.00
N GLU A 77 9.88 5.00 -16.83
CA GLU A 77 9.88 3.57 -16.50
C GLU A 77 8.45 3.10 -16.18
N GLN A 78 7.81 2.44 -17.15
CA GLN A 78 6.42 1.99 -17.03
C GLN A 78 6.27 0.48 -16.71
N GLN A 79 7.36 -0.29 -16.74
CA GLN A 79 7.35 -1.74 -16.46
C GLN A 79 7.46 -2.06 -14.96
N ILE A 80 7.11 -1.11 -14.09
CA ILE A 80 7.15 -1.23 -12.64
C ILE A 80 5.80 -0.78 -12.05
N PRO A 81 5.45 -1.23 -10.83
CA PRO A 81 4.26 -0.73 -10.15
C PRO A 81 4.23 0.80 -10.04
N LYS A 82 3.05 1.39 -10.27
CA LYS A 82 2.83 2.82 -10.02
C LYS A 82 2.48 3.02 -8.55
N ALA A 83 3.28 3.82 -7.84
CA ALA A 83 2.95 4.25 -6.49
C ALA A 83 1.78 5.24 -6.52
N ILE A 84 0.80 5.06 -5.62
CA ILE A 84 -0.43 5.85 -5.60
C ILE A 84 -0.50 6.76 -4.37
N ALA A 85 -0.18 6.22 -3.20
CA ALA A 85 -0.16 6.94 -1.92
C ALA A 85 0.81 6.27 -0.94
N CYS A 86 1.30 7.03 0.03
CA CYS A 86 2.14 6.58 1.14
C CYS A 86 1.75 7.35 2.41
#